data_AF-A0A2H1IS06-F1
#
_entry.id   AF-A0A2H1IS06-F1
#
_cell.length_a   1.000
_cell.length_b   1.000
_cell.length_c   1.000
_cell.angle_alpha   90.00
_cell.angle_beta   90.00
_cell.angle_gamma   90.00
#
_symmetry.space_group_name_H-M   'P 1'
#
loop_
_entity.id
_entity.type
_entity.pdbx_description
1 polymer ?
#
loop_
_entity_poly.entity_id
_entity_poly.type
_entity_poly.pdbx_seq_one_letter_code
_entity_poly.pdbx_strand_id
1 'polypeptide(L)'
;MVNSSSSGNEPGVNPPSRPTIRPAQRRQAPSDYGDQHLGHSDGPPADGSGASGDQPLPSRRELRRREAEAAAAQGEPTAVYSDAPPVYDQPHPTHAQATQAMPAVPQGHGGSQTHGRLGEDQRQPQAAPQPQGRPPTRRQRRRQPVEKEPLGPIRGTVRTFGELCITAGLILILFVVWQLWWTDIQANRDNEVLADELTQDWANQDPNELPDDPDEPVVSDPVGKNEAFGIFYIPRFGDDYYRTVAEGVDLEPVLNRMGVGRYPNSAMPGEVGNFSIAGHRVTYGKPLNQIANLRPGDEIIVQTKDGFYTYTFRNFDIILPDAVEVLSPVPDAPDFKGKDRILTMTACNPMFSARERYVAYAELTDWTPASDGAPDNIKDSKAYDKVSKNGGA
;
A
#
# COMPACT_ATOMS: atom_id res chain seq x y z
N MET A 1 71.88 -42.44 36.12
CA MET A 1 71.57 -43.67 36.90
C MET A 1 70.07 -43.87 36.83
N VAL A 2 69.60 -44.63 35.84
CA VAL A 2 68.96 -45.97 35.90
C VAL A 2 67.63 -46.06 36.66
N ASN A 3 66.52 -46.18 35.91
CA ASN A 3 65.52 -47.30 35.90
C ASN A 3 64.21 -46.77 35.29
N SER A 4 63.73 -47.25 34.12
CA SER A 4 63.13 -48.58 33.84
C SER A 4 61.74 -48.73 34.47
N SER A 5 60.70 -49.33 33.88
CA SER A 5 60.29 -49.78 32.55
C SER A 5 58.85 -50.30 32.78
N SER A 6 57.90 -50.09 31.88
CA SER A 6 56.77 -51.03 31.74
C SER A 6 56.17 -50.95 30.35
N SER A 7 56.37 -52.03 29.60
CA SER A 7 55.90 -52.34 28.26
C SER A 7 54.49 -52.95 28.27
N GLY A 8 53.70 -52.63 27.24
CA GLY A 8 52.54 -53.41 26.80
C GLY A 8 52.32 -53.21 25.29
N ASN A 9 52.49 -54.28 24.51
CA ASN A 9 52.29 -54.39 23.05
C ASN A 9 50.82 -54.77 22.77
N GLU A 10 50.07 -54.04 21.93
CA GLU A 10 49.62 -54.36 20.54
C GLU A 10 48.08 -54.58 20.47
N PRO A 11 47.40 -54.54 19.30
CA PRO A 11 47.82 -54.18 17.93
C PRO A 11 46.95 -53.09 17.24
N GLY A 12 47.39 -52.66 16.05
CA GLY A 12 46.90 -51.47 15.35
C GLY A 12 45.53 -51.53 14.66
N VAL A 13 45.01 -50.34 14.39
CA VAL A 13 43.95 -50.04 13.42
C VAL A 13 44.29 -48.71 12.74
N ASN A 14 44.46 -48.74 11.41
CA ASN A 14 44.65 -47.55 10.59
C ASN A 14 43.34 -46.75 10.44
N PRO A 15 43.38 -45.40 10.39
CA PRO A 15 42.19 -44.57 10.20
C PRO A 15 41.68 -44.59 8.74
N PRO A 16 40.37 -44.44 8.49
CA PRO A 16 39.81 -44.46 7.15
C PRO A 16 40.09 -43.16 6.38
N SER A 17 40.72 -43.31 5.22
CA SER A 17 40.98 -42.25 4.24
C SER A 17 39.71 -41.85 3.48
N ARG A 18 39.48 -40.54 3.34
CA ARG A 18 38.41 -39.91 2.55
C ARG A 18 38.44 -40.33 1.06
N PRO A 19 37.28 -40.50 0.40
CA PRO A 19 37.22 -40.71 -1.04
C PRO A 19 37.35 -39.38 -1.81
N THR A 20 38.38 -39.31 -2.68
CA THR A 20 38.56 -38.26 -3.70
C THR A 20 37.93 -38.75 -5.01
N ILE A 21 36.88 -38.07 -5.49
CA ILE A 21 36.28 -38.34 -6.79
C ILE A 21 37.10 -37.61 -7.87
N ARG A 22 37.65 -38.38 -8.82
CA ARG A 22 38.33 -37.88 -10.03
C ARG A 22 37.32 -37.67 -11.17
N PRO A 23 37.57 -36.71 -12.08
CA PRO A 23 36.69 -36.40 -13.21
C PRO A 23 36.75 -37.48 -14.30
N ALA A 24 35.59 -37.79 -14.90
CA ALA A 24 35.45 -38.73 -15.99
C ALA A 24 35.86 -38.09 -17.33
N GLN A 25 36.87 -38.67 -17.99
CA GLN A 25 37.21 -38.39 -19.38
C GLN A 25 36.61 -39.46 -20.31
N ARG A 26 35.83 -38.96 -21.28
CA ARG A 26 35.77 -39.29 -22.72
C ARG A 26 35.47 -40.74 -23.15
N ARG A 27 34.40 -40.90 -23.94
CA ARG A 27 34.40 -41.78 -25.12
C ARG A 27 33.86 -41.04 -26.34
N GLN A 28 34.74 -40.83 -27.31
CA GLN A 28 34.42 -40.50 -28.69
C GLN A 28 34.12 -41.82 -29.42
N ALA A 29 33.12 -41.82 -30.30
CA ALA A 29 32.85 -42.91 -31.24
C ALA A 29 33.30 -42.50 -32.66
N PRO A 30 33.70 -43.45 -33.53
CA PRO A 30 34.47 -43.17 -34.73
C PRO A 30 33.61 -42.97 -35.99
N SER A 31 34.20 -42.30 -36.97
CA SER A 31 33.70 -42.04 -38.32
C SER A 31 34.07 -43.14 -39.33
N ASP A 32 33.15 -43.34 -40.29
CA ASP A 32 33.35 -43.63 -41.73
C ASP A 32 33.24 -45.09 -42.24
N TYR A 33 32.19 -45.36 -43.05
CA TYR A 33 32.25 -46.01 -44.38
C TYR A 33 30.84 -46.14 -45.06
N GLY A 34 30.72 -45.72 -46.33
CA GLY A 34 30.12 -46.55 -47.40
C GLY A 34 28.63 -46.39 -47.81
N ASP A 35 28.40 -45.49 -48.76
CA ASP A 35 27.49 -45.50 -49.94
C ASP A 35 26.60 -46.74 -50.27
N GLN A 36 25.29 -46.52 -50.57
CA GLN A 36 24.55 -46.89 -51.80
C GLN A 36 23.01 -47.12 -51.64
N HIS A 37 22.25 -46.21 -52.28
CA HIS A 37 21.12 -46.41 -53.21
C HIS A 37 19.72 -47.00 -52.83
N LEU A 38 18.71 -46.21 -53.27
CA LEU A 38 17.34 -46.52 -53.78
C LEU A 38 16.11 -46.40 -52.85
N GLY A 39 15.16 -45.54 -53.26
CA GLY A 39 13.75 -45.59 -52.84
C GLY A 39 12.99 -44.26 -53.01
N HIS A 40 12.42 -44.03 -54.18
CA HIS A 40 11.61 -42.87 -54.58
C HIS A 40 10.11 -43.11 -54.28
N SER A 41 9.38 -42.11 -53.77
CA SER A 41 7.92 -41.99 -53.98
C SER A 41 7.42 -40.55 -53.70
N ASP A 42 6.59 -40.07 -54.62
CA ASP A 42 6.24 -38.68 -54.93
C ASP A 42 5.12 -37.99 -54.12
N GLY A 43 5.22 -36.65 -54.05
CA GLY A 43 4.13 -35.67 -54.31
C GLY A 43 3.68 -34.75 -53.15
N PRO A 44 3.08 -33.55 -53.41
CA PRO A 44 3.32 -32.50 -54.42
C PRO A 44 3.64 -31.11 -53.77
N PRO A 45 3.93 -30.02 -54.54
CA PRO A 45 4.58 -28.80 -54.04
C PRO A 45 3.63 -27.60 -53.80
N ALA A 46 4.11 -26.61 -53.00
CA ALA A 46 3.70 -25.19 -52.84
C ALA A 46 3.66 -24.83 -51.33
N ASP A 47 4.18 -23.72 -50.79
CA ASP A 47 4.73 -22.49 -51.36
C ASP A 47 5.88 -21.99 -50.47
N GLY A 48 6.97 -21.59 -51.10
CA GLY A 48 7.97 -20.73 -50.47
C GLY A 48 7.55 -19.27 -50.63
N SER A 49 7.22 -18.61 -49.54
CA SER A 49 7.33 -17.15 -49.43
C SER A 49 8.35 -16.87 -48.33
N GLY A 50 9.51 -16.39 -48.74
CA GLY A 50 10.61 -16.04 -47.86
C GLY A 50 10.27 -14.87 -46.94
N ALA A 51 10.89 -14.89 -45.77
CA ALA A 51 11.30 -13.69 -45.06
C ALA A 51 12.59 -14.02 -44.31
N SER A 52 13.72 -13.93 -45.01
CA SER A 52 15.00 -13.64 -44.37
C SER A 52 14.90 -12.23 -43.79
N GLY A 53 14.72 -12.13 -42.49
CA GLY A 53 14.78 -10.88 -41.75
C GLY A 53 15.50 -11.13 -40.44
N ASP A 54 16.54 -10.34 -40.19
CA ASP A 54 17.13 -10.11 -38.86
C ASP A 54 16.05 -9.55 -37.92
N GLN A 55 15.11 -10.41 -37.49
CA GLN A 55 14.23 -10.10 -36.38
C GLN A 55 14.93 -10.54 -35.10
N PRO A 56 15.18 -9.62 -34.15
CA PRO A 56 15.68 -10.01 -32.85
C PRO A 56 14.74 -11.04 -32.24
N LEU A 57 15.30 -12.06 -31.58
CA LEU A 57 14.51 -13.03 -30.83
C LEU A 57 13.56 -12.28 -29.88
N PRO A 58 12.27 -12.67 -29.81
CA PRO A 58 11.30 -11.98 -28.98
C PRO A 58 11.78 -11.97 -27.51
N SER A 59 11.65 -10.82 -26.85
CA SER A 59 12.02 -10.68 -25.44
C SER A 59 11.18 -11.61 -24.56
N ARG A 60 11.68 -11.99 -23.36
CA ARG A 60 10.89 -12.79 -22.39
C ARG A 60 9.52 -12.18 -22.08
N ARG A 61 9.40 -10.84 -22.15
CA ARG A 61 8.14 -10.10 -21.99
C ARG A 61 7.14 -10.42 -23.09
N GLU A 62 7.60 -10.47 -24.34
CA GLU A 62 6.78 -10.80 -25.50
C GLU A 62 6.36 -12.27 -25.49
N LEU A 63 7.24 -13.17 -25.04
CA LEU A 63 6.95 -14.59 -24.86
C LEU A 63 5.87 -14.81 -23.79
N ARG A 64 6.01 -14.20 -22.61
CA ARG A 64 5.01 -14.30 -21.54
C ARG A 64 3.66 -13.68 -21.91
N ARG A 65 3.67 -12.58 -22.68
CA ARG A 65 2.45 -11.99 -23.24
C ARG A 65 1.74 -12.96 -24.18
N ARG A 66 2.47 -13.63 -25.07
CA ARG A 66 1.91 -14.62 -26.00
C ARG A 66 1.40 -15.87 -25.28
N GLU A 67 2.09 -16.32 -24.23
CA GLU A 67 1.61 -17.40 -23.37
C GLU A 67 0.32 -17.02 -22.64
N ALA A 68 0.23 -15.79 -22.12
CA ALA A 68 -0.99 -15.28 -21.48
C ALA A 68 -2.16 -15.12 -22.48
N GLU A 69 -1.88 -14.62 -23.69
CA GLU A 69 -2.88 -14.52 -24.78
C GLU A 69 -3.32 -15.92 -25.26
N ALA A 70 -2.41 -16.89 -25.31
CA ALA A 70 -2.72 -18.28 -25.65
C ALA A 70 -3.52 -19.01 -24.56
N ALA A 71 -3.21 -18.78 -23.28
CA ALA A 71 -3.97 -19.31 -22.15
C ALA A 71 -5.39 -18.74 -22.13
N ALA A 72 -5.55 -17.44 -22.41
CA ALA A 72 -6.86 -16.78 -22.54
C ALA A 72 -7.68 -17.34 -23.72
N ALA A 73 -7.03 -17.71 -24.83
CA ALA A 73 -7.68 -18.33 -25.98
C ALA A 73 -8.10 -19.80 -25.74
N GLN A 74 -7.46 -20.49 -24.79
CA GLN A 74 -7.72 -21.90 -24.47
C GLN A 74 -8.73 -22.09 -23.33
N GLY A 75 -9.21 -21.01 -22.69
CA GLY A 75 -10.20 -21.09 -21.62
C GLY A 75 -9.68 -21.69 -20.32
N GLU A 76 -8.36 -21.77 -20.14
CA GLU A 76 -7.73 -22.00 -18.84
C GLU A 76 -8.13 -20.84 -17.91
N PRO A 77 -8.51 -21.09 -16.64
CA PRO A 77 -9.10 -20.06 -15.80
C PRO A 77 -8.04 -19.01 -15.43
N THR A 78 -7.96 -17.95 -16.23
CA THR A 78 -7.55 -16.64 -15.72
C THR A 78 -8.58 -16.26 -14.65
N ALA A 79 -8.10 -15.93 -13.44
CA ALA A 79 -8.95 -15.65 -12.30
C ALA A 79 -10.13 -14.76 -12.71
N VAL A 80 -11.34 -15.32 -12.62
CA VAL A 80 -12.58 -14.63 -13.00
C VAL A 80 -12.81 -13.52 -11.98
N TYR A 81 -12.45 -12.30 -12.38
CA TYR A 81 -12.81 -11.09 -11.65
C TYR A 81 -14.31 -10.86 -11.84
N SER A 82 -15.08 -11.06 -10.77
CA SER A 82 -16.48 -10.64 -10.72
C SER A 82 -16.54 -9.15 -10.44
N ASP A 83 -16.78 -8.35 -11.47
CA ASP A 83 -17.27 -6.98 -11.34
C ASP A 83 -18.65 -6.99 -10.64
N ALA A 84 -18.65 -6.71 -9.34
CA ALA A 84 -19.75 -6.24 -8.47
C ALA A 84 -19.87 -7.07 -7.18
N PRO A 85 -19.94 -6.44 -5.99
CA PRO A 85 -20.24 -7.15 -4.75
C PRO A 85 -21.71 -7.60 -4.74
N PRO A 86 -22.02 -8.83 -4.29
CA PRO A 86 -23.40 -9.26 -4.11
C PRO A 86 -24.05 -8.47 -2.96
N VAL A 87 -25.30 -8.06 -3.19
CA VAL A 87 -26.21 -7.56 -2.15
C VAL A 87 -26.58 -8.74 -1.25
N TYR A 88 -26.12 -8.72 0.00
CA TYR A 88 -26.53 -9.73 0.98
C TYR A 88 -27.84 -9.32 1.66
N ASP A 89 -28.88 -10.11 1.40
CA ASP A 89 -30.11 -10.17 2.19
C ASP A 89 -29.81 -10.97 3.47
N GLN A 90 -30.02 -10.38 4.65
CA GLN A 90 -29.67 -11.00 5.94
C GLN A 90 -30.85 -11.75 6.57
N PRO A 91 -30.61 -12.91 7.21
CA PRO A 91 -31.43 -13.40 8.30
C PRO A 91 -30.75 -13.21 9.67
N HIS A 92 -31.49 -12.62 10.63
CA HIS A 92 -31.15 -12.53 12.06
C HIS A 92 -31.11 -13.92 12.73
N PRO A 93 -30.33 -14.13 13.83
CA PRO A 93 -30.85 -13.85 15.18
C PRO A 93 -29.85 -13.35 16.26
N THR A 94 -30.38 -12.47 17.11
CA THR A 94 -30.19 -12.27 18.58
C THR A 94 -28.87 -12.64 19.28
N HIS A 95 -28.15 -11.67 19.84
CA HIS A 95 -28.22 -11.27 21.27
C HIS A 95 -27.37 -10.01 21.54
N ALA A 96 -27.83 -9.22 22.51
CA ALA A 96 -27.44 -7.86 22.87
C ALA A 96 -25.99 -7.68 23.39
N GLN A 97 -25.37 -6.55 23.05
CA GLN A 97 -24.98 -5.51 24.02
C GLN A 97 -24.68 -4.18 23.31
N ALA A 98 -25.08 -3.10 23.96
CA ALA A 98 -25.38 -1.81 23.35
C ALA A 98 -24.33 -0.74 23.67
N THR A 99 -23.98 0.07 22.67
CA THR A 99 -23.54 1.46 22.86
C THR A 99 -24.33 2.35 21.89
N GLN A 100 -24.89 3.42 22.45
CA GLN A 100 -25.97 4.24 21.92
C GLN A 100 -25.52 5.17 20.78
N ALA A 101 -26.35 5.27 19.74
CA ALA A 101 -26.30 6.27 18.68
C ALA A 101 -27.43 7.30 18.86
N MET A 102 -27.16 8.55 18.46
CA MET A 102 -28.00 9.75 18.60
C MET A 102 -29.21 9.76 17.64
N PRO A 103 -30.33 10.45 17.96
CA PRO A 103 -31.53 10.44 17.11
C PRO A 103 -31.53 11.52 16.00
N ALA A 104 -32.17 11.16 14.88
CA ALA A 104 -32.41 11.98 13.69
C ALA A 104 -33.67 12.87 13.81
N VAL A 105 -33.68 13.97 13.05
CA VAL A 105 -34.76 14.97 12.91
C VAL A 105 -35.74 14.55 11.80
N PRO A 106 -37.07 14.67 11.96
CA PRO A 106 -38.00 14.45 10.86
C PRO A 106 -38.36 15.75 10.11
N GLN A 107 -38.37 15.67 8.79
CA GLN A 107 -38.97 16.64 7.86
C GLN A 107 -40.48 16.39 7.73
N GLY A 108 -41.27 17.48 7.68
CA GLY A 108 -42.69 17.47 7.33
C GLY A 108 -42.97 18.44 6.17
N HIS A 109 -43.68 17.95 5.16
CA HIS A 109 -44.10 18.66 3.94
C HIS A 109 -45.47 19.34 4.05
N GLY A 110 -45.72 20.30 3.14
CA GLY A 110 -47.05 20.76 2.69
C GLY A 110 -47.24 22.27 2.86
N GLY A 111 -47.05 23.11 1.83
CA GLY A 111 -48.05 23.47 0.80
C GLY A 111 -48.69 24.83 1.18
N SER A 112 -49.09 25.78 0.34
CA SER A 112 -49.21 25.96 -1.10
C SER A 112 -49.60 27.45 -1.33
N GLN A 113 -49.17 28.07 -2.44
CA GLN A 113 -49.85 29.17 -3.19
C GLN A 113 -50.03 30.56 -2.52
N THR A 114 -50.18 31.70 -3.22
CA THR A 114 -49.55 32.39 -4.37
C THR A 114 -50.27 33.76 -4.49
N HIS A 115 -49.59 34.76 -5.09
CA HIS A 115 -50.07 36.08 -5.55
C HIS A 115 -50.52 37.10 -4.47
N GLY A 116 -50.08 38.35 -4.42
CA GLY A 116 -49.54 39.23 -5.46
C GLY A 116 -50.54 40.36 -5.74
N ARG A 117 -50.07 41.61 -5.56
CA ARG A 117 -50.41 42.84 -6.33
C ARG A 117 -51.02 44.04 -5.54
N LEU A 118 -50.14 45.03 -5.36
CA LEU A 118 -50.22 46.48 -5.67
C LEU A 118 -51.57 47.24 -5.59
N GLY A 119 -51.48 48.49 -5.10
CA GLY A 119 -52.17 49.63 -5.72
C GLY A 119 -52.95 50.56 -4.80
N GLU A 120 -52.31 51.67 -4.43
CA GLU A 120 -52.77 53.06 -4.54
C GLU A 120 -54.23 53.51 -4.27
N ASP A 121 -54.28 54.58 -3.47
CA ASP A 121 -54.97 55.86 -3.69
C ASP A 121 -56.25 56.24 -2.90
N GLN A 122 -56.10 57.38 -2.22
CA GLN A 122 -56.99 58.55 -2.15
C GLN A 122 -58.40 58.53 -1.52
N ARG A 123 -58.57 59.56 -0.68
CA ARG A 123 -59.75 60.45 -0.44
C ARG A 123 -60.65 60.22 0.79
N GLN A 124 -60.57 61.22 1.68
CA GLN A 124 -61.62 61.83 2.51
C GLN A 124 -62.87 62.21 1.68
N PRO A 125 -64.11 62.33 2.26
CA PRO A 125 -64.41 63.39 3.24
C PRO A 125 -65.53 63.16 4.31
N GLN A 126 -65.51 64.05 5.31
CA GLN A 126 -66.63 64.70 6.04
C GLN A 126 -67.72 63.87 6.76
N ALA A 127 -67.85 64.07 8.09
CA ALA A 127 -68.89 64.93 8.71
C ALA A 127 -69.05 64.63 10.21
N ALA A 128 -69.10 65.67 11.04
CA ALA A 128 -69.48 65.63 12.46
C ALA A 128 -71.01 65.74 12.61
N PRO A 129 -71.59 65.38 13.79
CA PRO A 129 -71.81 66.43 14.79
C PRO A 129 -71.59 65.99 16.26
N GLN A 130 -71.30 66.99 17.12
CA GLN A 130 -71.28 66.88 18.59
C GLN A 130 -72.70 66.73 19.18
N PRO A 131 -72.85 66.32 20.46
CA PRO A 131 -72.99 67.34 21.51
C PRO A 131 -72.31 67.03 22.87
N GLN A 132 -71.69 68.09 23.41
CA GLN A 132 -71.73 68.61 24.79
C GLN A 132 -71.83 67.66 26.02
N GLY A 133 -70.83 67.76 26.90
CA GLY A 133 -70.90 67.38 28.32
C GLY A 133 -69.53 67.39 29.01
N ARG A 134 -69.26 68.41 29.84
CA ARG A 134 -68.01 68.60 30.63
C ARG A 134 -68.14 67.92 32.03
N PRO A 135 -67.08 67.87 32.87
CA PRO A 135 -66.37 66.67 33.35
C PRO A 135 -66.66 66.38 34.87
N PRO A 136 -66.04 65.43 35.62
CA PRO A 136 -64.61 65.47 35.99
C PRO A 136 -63.94 64.08 36.25
N THR A 137 -62.68 64.17 36.69
CA THR A 137 -61.89 63.17 37.45
C THR A 137 -60.96 62.23 36.65
N ARG A 138 -59.74 62.75 36.53
CA ARG A 138 -58.44 62.05 36.49
C ARG A 138 -58.48 60.75 37.31
N ARG A 139 -58.66 59.61 36.64
CA ARG A 139 -58.34 58.29 37.21
C ARG A 139 -57.07 57.79 36.50
N GLN A 140 -55.95 57.89 37.20
CA GLN A 140 -54.67 57.32 36.78
C GLN A 140 -54.88 55.84 36.45
N ARG A 141 -54.84 55.51 35.15
CA ARG A 141 -54.67 54.12 34.69
C ARG A 141 -53.25 53.73 35.05
N ARG A 142 -53.10 53.15 36.24
CA ARG A 142 -51.90 52.45 36.69
C ARG A 142 -51.59 51.38 35.64
N ARG A 143 -50.59 51.62 34.80
CA ARG A 143 -50.03 50.59 33.91
C ARG A 143 -49.58 49.46 34.80
N GLN A 144 -50.25 48.31 34.73
CA GLN A 144 -49.74 47.10 35.36
C GLN A 144 -48.41 46.76 34.68
N PRO A 145 -47.32 46.56 35.44
CA PRO A 145 -46.09 46.04 34.86
C PRO A 145 -46.41 44.64 34.35
N VAL A 146 -46.05 44.34 33.10
CA VAL A 146 -46.01 42.96 32.64
C VAL A 146 -44.90 42.29 33.44
N GLU A 147 -45.30 41.48 34.42
CA GLU A 147 -44.43 40.69 35.26
C GLU A 147 -43.73 39.66 34.35
N LYS A 148 -42.50 39.96 33.93
CA LYS A 148 -41.65 38.99 33.25
C LYS A 148 -41.20 38.00 34.31
N GLU A 149 -41.81 36.82 34.34
CA GLU A 149 -41.35 35.74 35.21
C GLU A 149 -39.83 35.53 35.03
N PRO A 150 -39.04 35.57 36.11
CA PRO A 150 -37.61 35.40 36.02
C PRO A 150 -37.28 33.93 35.79
N LEU A 151 -37.12 33.54 34.52
CA LEU A 151 -36.44 32.29 34.10
C LEU A 151 -34.91 32.37 34.38
N GLY A 152 -34.55 32.85 35.58
CA GLY A 152 -33.24 33.42 35.95
C GLY A 152 -32.07 32.43 36.11
N PRO A 153 -32.24 31.23 36.67
CA PRO A 153 -31.12 30.29 36.82
C PRO A 153 -31.06 29.21 35.72
N ILE A 154 -32.20 28.63 35.34
CA ILE A 154 -32.26 27.47 34.42
C ILE A 154 -31.73 27.84 33.03
N ARG A 155 -32.07 29.03 32.52
CA ARG A 155 -31.59 29.52 31.22
C ARG A 155 -30.08 29.79 31.20
N GLY A 156 -29.49 30.17 32.34
CA GLY A 156 -28.06 30.39 32.49
C GLY A 156 -27.27 29.08 32.51
N THR A 157 -27.76 28.07 33.22
CA THR A 157 -27.14 26.73 33.28
C THR A 157 -27.20 26.01 31.93
N VAL A 158 -28.34 26.08 31.22
CA VAL A 158 -28.45 25.49 29.87
C VAL A 158 -27.52 26.19 28.87
N ARG A 159 -27.35 27.52 28.97
CA ARG A 159 -26.43 28.26 28.11
C ARG A 159 -24.97 27.91 28.36
N THR A 160 -24.55 27.87 29.62
CA THR A 160 -23.16 27.52 30.00
C THR A 160 -22.84 26.06 29.65
N PHE A 161 -23.77 25.13 29.89
CA PHE A 161 -23.63 23.75 29.45
C PHE A 161 -23.53 23.64 27.92
N GLY A 162 -24.39 24.36 27.19
CA GLY A 162 -24.32 24.41 25.73
C GLY A 162 -23.00 24.98 25.20
N GLU A 163 -22.49 26.04 25.83
CA GLU A 163 -21.19 26.64 25.50
C GLU A 163 -20.04 25.66 25.74
N LEU A 164 -20.04 24.96 26.89
CA LEU A 164 -19.06 23.90 27.18
C LEU A 164 -19.12 22.75 26.15
N CYS A 165 -20.32 22.30 25.78
CA CYS A 165 -20.48 21.28 24.75
C CYS A 165 -19.98 21.74 23.38
N ILE A 166 -20.23 23.00 23.00
CA ILE A 166 -19.72 23.58 21.75
C ILE A 166 -18.20 23.66 21.79
N THR A 167 -17.61 24.16 22.88
CA THR A 167 -16.15 24.24 23.03
C THR A 167 -15.52 22.85 23.00
N ALA A 168 -16.10 21.87 23.70
CA ALA A 168 -15.63 20.49 23.66
C ALA A 168 -15.71 19.91 22.25
N GLY A 169 -16.82 20.13 21.53
CA GLY A 169 -16.96 19.71 20.13
C GLY A 169 -15.91 20.36 19.21
N LEU A 170 -15.64 21.66 19.36
CA LEU A 170 -14.62 22.36 18.59
C LEU A 170 -13.21 21.82 18.88
N ILE A 171 -12.90 21.52 20.14
CA ILE A 171 -11.61 20.91 20.52
C ILE A 171 -11.46 19.53 19.86
N LEU A 172 -12.52 18.70 19.86
CA LEU A 172 -12.49 17.40 19.21
C LEU A 172 -12.29 17.51 17.69
N ILE A 173 -12.96 18.45 17.03
CA ILE A 173 -12.77 18.70 15.59
C ILE A 173 -11.33 19.15 15.31
N LEU A 174 -10.81 20.09 16.11
CA LEU A 174 -9.43 20.56 15.97
C LEU A 174 -8.43 19.43 16.19
N PHE A 175 -8.69 18.55 17.16
CA PHE A 175 -7.86 17.36 17.41
C PHE A 175 -7.85 16.41 16.21
N VAL A 176 -9.01 16.14 15.58
CA VAL A 176 -9.07 15.31 14.37
C VAL A 176 -8.30 15.95 13.21
N VAL A 177 -8.44 17.27 12.99
CA VAL A 177 -7.67 17.98 11.97
C VAL A 177 -6.17 17.89 12.26
N TRP A 178 -5.77 18.06 13.51
CA TRP A 178 -4.38 17.92 13.92
C TRP A 178 -3.84 16.50 13.66
N GLN A 179 -4.61 15.45 13.99
CA GLN A 179 -4.27 14.05 13.73
C GLN A 179 -4.14 13.69 12.24
N LEU A 180 -4.76 14.46 11.34
CA LEU A 180 -4.69 14.17 9.89
C LEU A 180 -3.64 15.02 9.17
N TRP A 181 -3.26 16.16 9.72
CA TRP A 181 -2.35 17.09 9.05
C TRP A 181 -0.98 17.17 9.72
N TRP A 182 -0.93 17.28 11.04
CA TRP A 182 0.34 17.49 11.74
C TRP A 182 1.21 16.24 11.77
N THR A 183 0.61 15.08 12.09
CA THR A 183 1.31 13.78 12.09
C THR A 183 1.86 13.43 10.71
N ASP A 184 1.16 13.83 9.64
CA ASP A 184 1.61 13.61 8.28
C ASP A 184 2.84 14.46 7.93
N ILE A 185 2.85 15.71 8.37
CA ILE A 185 4.02 16.59 8.19
C ILE A 185 5.23 16.03 8.93
N GLN A 186 5.04 15.57 10.17
CA GLN A 186 6.14 14.99 10.95
C GLN A 186 6.69 13.72 10.29
N ALA A 187 5.83 12.76 9.97
CA ALA A 187 6.25 11.51 9.34
C ALA A 187 6.95 11.73 7.99
N ASN A 188 6.49 12.69 7.18
CA ASN A 188 7.14 13.01 5.91
C ASN A 188 8.53 13.62 6.11
N ARG A 189 8.72 14.48 7.11
CA ARG A 189 10.05 15.03 7.44
C ARG A 189 11.00 13.95 7.95
N ASP A 190 10.51 13.06 8.80
CA ASP A 190 11.31 11.93 9.30
C ASP A 190 11.72 11.01 8.14
N ASN A 191 10.81 10.76 7.18
CA ASN A 191 11.12 10.03 5.94
C ASN A 191 12.16 10.74 5.06
N GLU A 192 12.07 12.06 4.90
CA GLU A 192 13.06 12.86 4.15
C GLU A 192 14.46 12.71 4.77
N VAL A 193 14.58 12.90 6.09
CA VAL A 193 15.85 12.75 6.81
C VAL A 193 16.42 11.33 6.67
N LEU A 194 15.58 10.31 6.85
CA LEU A 194 16.02 8.91 6.72
C LEU A 194 16.46 8.56 5.29
N ALA A 195 15.79 9.10 4.28
CA ALA A 195 16.18 8.90 2.89
C ALA A 195 17.53 9.57 2.58
N ASP A 196 17.78 10.76 3.11
CA ASP A 196 19.06 11.46 2.98
C ASP A 196 20.18 10.69 3.71
N GLU A 197 19.93 10.18 4.92
CA GLU A 197 20.89 9.36 5.67
C GLU A 197 21.24 8.07 4.93
N LEU A 198 20.25 7.36 4.38
CA LEU A 198 20.46 6.13 3.60
C LEU A 198 21.28 6.40 2.34
N THR A 199 20.92 7.42 1.57
CA THR A 199 21.64 7.73 0.33
C THR A 199 23.07 8.21 0.59
N GLN A 200 23.29 8.97 1.67
CA GLN A 200 24.63 9.36 2.08
C GLN A 200 25.46 8.15 2.53
N ASP A 201 24.88 7.22 3.28
CA ASP A 201 25.56 5.99 3.70
C ASP A 201 25.96 5.15 2.49
N TRP A 202 25.04 4.92 1.55
CA TRP A 202 25.32 4.14 0.33
C TRP A 202 26.35 4.81 -0.58
N ALA A 203 26.37 6.14 -0.67
CA ALA A 203 27.38 6.88 -1.44
C ALA A 203 28.80 6.74 -0.87
N ASN A 204 28.93 6.40 0.42
CA ASN A 204 30.21 6.20 1.09
C ASN A 204 30.65 4.72 1.14
N GLN A 205 29.83 3.80 0.63
CA GLN A 205 30.13 2.37 0.59
C GLN A 205 30.58 1.95 -0.80
N ASP A 206 31.51 1.00 -0.86
CA ASP A 206 31.87 0.35 -2.12
C ASP A 206 30.69 -0.52 -2.58
N PRO A 207 30.31 -0.47 -3.88
CA PRO A 207 29.28 -1.35 -4.41
C PRO A 207 29.64 -2.82 -4.16
N ASN A 208 28.64 -3.64 -3.83
CA ASN A 208 28.83 -5.07 -3.60
C ASN A 208 29.50 -5.78 -4.78
N GLU A 209 30.23 -6.86 -4.46
CA GLU A 209 30.64 -7.83 -5.47
C GLU A 209 29.39 -8.43 -6.11
N LEU A 210 29.28 -8.28 -7.44
CA LEU A 210 28.17 -8.80 -8.21
C LEU A 210 28.23 -10.33 -8.28
N PRO A 211 27.08 -11.03 -8.30
CA PRO A 211 27.03 -12.45 -8.60
C PRO A 211 27.62 -12.74 -9.99
N ASP A 212 28.08 -13.98 -10.20
CA ASP A 212 28.56 -14.43 -11.51
C ASP A 212 27.46 -14.37 -12.59
N ASP A 213 26.20 -14.53 -12.18
CA ASP A 213 25.03 -14.37 -13.05
C ASP A 213 24.45 -12.95 -12.90
N PRO A 214 24.54 -12.09 -13.93
CA PRO A 214 24.00 -10.74 -13.87
C PRO A 214 22.47 -10.69 -13.77
N ASP A 215 21.78 -11.79 -14.15
CA ASP A 215 20.32 -11.89 -14.04
C ASP A 215 19.88 -12.34 -12.63
N GLU A 216 20.81 -12.72 -11.75
CA GLU A 216 20.50 -13.11 -10.37
C GLU A 216 20.56 -11.88 -9.44
N PRO A 217 19.42 -11.47 -8.84
CA PRO A 217 19.42 -10.36 -7.89
C PRO A 217 20.23 -10.69 -6.64
N VAL A 218 21.10 -9.76 -6.24
CA VAL A 218 21.73 -9.77 -4.92
C VAL A 218 20.63 -9.67 -3.88
N VAL A 219 20.63 -10.55 -2.88
CA VAL A 219 19.68 -10.44 -1.76
C VAL A 219 20.21 -9.40 -0.79
N SER A 220 19.37 -8.43 -0.45
CA SER A 220 19.78 -7.39 0.49
C SER A 220 20.00 -7.93 1.89
N ASP A 221 21.05 -7.45 2.57
CA ASP A 221 21.39 -7.88 3.93
C ASP A 221 20.28 -7.52 4.93
N PRO A 222 19.87 -8.44 5.82
CA PRO A 222 18.90 -8.12 6.85
C PRO A 222 19.48 -7.09 7.83
N VAL A 223 18.65 -6.12 8.23
CA VAL A 223 19.02 -5.09 9.20
C VAL A 223 18.40 -5.34 10.58
N GLY A 224 18.85 -4.60 11.60
CA GLY A 224 18.28 -4.66 12.93
C GLY A 224 16.85 -4.14 12.97
N LYS A 225 16.07 -4.60 13.96
CA LYS A 225 14.71 -4.09 14.20
C LYS A 225 14.74 -2.56 14.40
N ASN A 226 13.78 -1.86 13.77
CA ASN A 226 13.65 -0.40 13.79
C ASN A 226 14.77 0.34 13.04
N GLU A 227 15.44 -0.31 12.09
CA GLU A 227 16.43 0.32 11.21
C GLU A 227 15.84 0.47 9.81
N ALA A 228 16.02 1.66 9.22
CA ALA A 228 15.71 1.88 7.81
C ALA A 228 16.81 1.24 6.94
N PHE A 229 16.45 0.62 5.83
CA PHE A 229 17.40 -0.08 4.96
C PHE A 229 17.15 0.14 3.47
N GLY A 230 16.04 0.79 3.12
CA GLY A 230 15.68 0.99 1.73
C GLY A 230 14.75 2.16 1.51
N ILE A 231 14.55 2.48 0.25
CA ILE A 231 13.62 3.50 -0.24
C ILE A 231 12.78 2.83 -1.31
N PHE A 232 11.47 2.92 -1.23
CA PHE A 232 10.61 2.43 -2.31
C PHE A 232 9.90 3.59 -3.03
N TYR A 233 9.77 3.42 -4.34
CA TYR A 233 9.17 4.33 -5.29
C TYR A 233 7.97 3.65 -5.94
N ILE A 234 6.89 4.41 -6.09
CA ILE A 234 5.70 3.95 -6.82
C ILE A 234 5.28 5.09 -7.76
N PRO A 235 5.74 5.10 -9.02
CA PRO A 235 5.41 6.15 -9.98
C PRO A 235 3.90 6.38 -10.14
N ARG A 236 3.09 5.32 -10.02
CA ARG A 236 1.62 5.42 -10.04
C ARG A 236 1.05 6.34 -8.95
N PHE A 237 1.72 6.50 -7.82
CA PHE A 237 1.26 7.36 -6.72
C PHE A 237 1.64 8.84 -6.90
N GLY A 238 2.51 9.14 -7.88
CA GLY A 238 2.96 10.47 -8.25
C GLY A 238 4.44 10.47 -8.64
N ASP A 239 4.81 11.39 -9.55
CA ASP A 239 6.18 11.50 -10.09
C ASP A 239 7.25 11.74 -9.02
N ASP A 240 6.88 12.32 -7.88
CA ASP A 240 7.75 12.68 -6.77
C ASP A 240 7.54 11.82 -5.52
N TYR A 241 6.83 10.70 -5.68
CA TYR A 241 6.48 9.81 -4.58
C TYR A 241 7.59 8.82 -4.24
N TYR A 242 8.05 8.87 -2.99
CA TYR A 242 8.95 7.88 -2.38
C TYR A 242 8.68 7.78 -0.87
N ARG A 243 9.10 6.68 -0.26
CA ARG A 243 9.05 6.46 1.19
C ARG A 243 10.18 5.54 1.62
N THR A 244 10.64 5.68 2.84
CA THR A 244 11.64 4.76 3.41
C THR A 244 11.00 3.43 3.81
N VAL A 245 11.83 2.40 3.81
CA VAL A 245 11.52 1.02 4.22
C VAL A 245 12.37 0.70 5.43
N ALA A 246 11.74 0.28 6.51
CA ALA A 246 12.40 -0.11 7.74
C ALA A 246 12.02 -1.49 8.22
N GLU A 247 12.83 -2.07 9.09
CA GLU A 247 12.62 -3.40 9.65
C GLU A 247 11.64 -3.38 10.83
N GLY A 248 10.57 -4.18 10.74
CA GLY A 248 9.51 -4.28 11.74
C GLY A 248 8.22 -3.58 11.34
N VAL A 249 7.12 -3.92 12.01
CA VAL A 249 5.77 -3.38 11.74
C VAL A 249 5.14 -2.75 12.98
N ASP A 250 5.97 -2.35 13.95
CA ASP A 250 5.51 -1.63 15.13
C ASP A 250 5.04 -0.22 14.76
N LEU A 251 4.02 0.29 15.47
CA LEU A 251 3.52 1.65 15.25
C LEU A 251 4.64 2.68 15.43
N GLU A 252 5.40 2.56 16.51
CA GLU A 252 6.52 3.44 16.82
C GLU A 252 7.78 2.60 17.00
N PRO A 253 8.92 2.97 16.39
CA PRO A 253 9.09 4.13 15.50
C PRO A 253 8.70 3.86 14.04
N VAL A 254 8.46 2.61 13.64
CA VAL A 254 8.46 2.22 12.22
C VAL A 254 7.30 2.83 11.44
N LEU A 255 6.06 2.37 11.66
CA LEU A 255 4.95 2.77 10.78
C LEU A 255 4.60 4.26 10.90
N ASN A 256 4.77 4.86 12.08
CA ASN A 256 4.40 6.25 12.32
C ASN A 256 5.45 7.27 11.84
N ARG A 257 6.71 6.88 11.64
CA ARG A 257 7.80 7.82 11.31
C ARG A 257 8.70 7.38 10.16
N MET A 258 8.96 6.08 10.04
CA MET A 258 9.93 5.54 9.08
C MET A 258 9.32 5.06 7.77
N GLY A 259 8.05 5.39 7.49
CA GLY A 259 7.40 5.06 6.22
C GLY A 259 6.72 3.69 6.25
N VAL A 260 7.27 2.72 5.52
CA VAL A 260 6.75 1.34 5.49
C VAL A 260 7.64 0.41 6.29
N GLY A 261 7.03 -0.61 6.88
CA GLY A 261 7.71 -1.61 7.70
C GLY A 261 7.71 -2.98 7.04
N ARG A 262 8.87 -3.64 6.95
CA ARG A 262 8.98 -5.05 6.55
C ARG A 262 8.55 -5.96 7.70
N TYR A 263 7.80 -7.01 7.40
CA TYR A 263 7.51 -8.06 8.38
C TYR A 263 8.78 -8.88 8.69
N PRO A 264 9.22 -9.00 9.96
CA PRO A 264 10.54 -9.56 10.27
C PRO A 264 10.85 -10.96 9.73
N ASN A 265 9.83 -11.80 9.56
CA ASN A 265 9.96 -13.18 9.09
C ASN A 265 9.68 -13.35 7.59
N SER A 266 9.56 -12.25 6.84
CA SER A 266 9.34 -12.29 5.38
C SER A 266 10.68 -12.40 4.62
N ALA A 267 10.65 -12.52 3.31
CA ALA A 267 11.87 -12.45 2.51
C ALA A 267 12.46 -11.02 2.51
N MET A 268 13.74 -10.86 2.16
CA MET A 268 14.37 -9.56 1.85
C MET A 268 14.13 -9.17 0.38
N PRO A 269 14.33 -7.89 -0.01
CA PRO A 269 14.31 -7.51 -1.42
C PRO A 269 15.26 -8.38 -2.25
N GLY A 270 14.73 -8.89 -3.36
CA GLY A 270 15.44 -9.82 -4.21
C GLY A 270 15.34 -11.27 -3.75
N GLU A 271 15.09 -11.60 -2.49
CA GLU A 271 15.07 -13.00 -2.04
C GLU A 271 13.87 -13.79 -2.62
N VAL A 272 14.09 -15.08 -2.93
CA VAL A 272 13.01 -16.01 -3.30
C VAL A 272 12.04 -16.16 -2.13
N GLY A 273 10.75 -16.01 -2.39
CA GLY A 273 9.69 -16.00 -1.39
C GLY A 273 8.89 -14.71 -1.47
N ASN A 274 8.54 -14.17 -0.31
CA ASN A 274 7.62 -13.04 -0.20
C ASN A 274 8.22 -11.93 0.67
N PHE A 275 8.73 -10.86 0.05
CA PHE A 275 9.09 -9.62 0.71
C PHE A 275 7.80 -8.87 1.08
N SER A 276 7.44 -8.89 2.36
CA SER A 276 6.16 -8.37 2.83
C SER A 276 6.35 -7.09 3.61
N ILE A 277 5.54 -6.06 3.30
CA ILE A 277 5.56 -4.76 3.99
C ILE A 277 4.17 -4.32 4.45
N ALA A 278 4.14 -3.46 5.45
CA ALA A 278 2.96 -2.79 5.97
C ALA A 278 3.13 -1.26 5.91
N GLY A 279 2.03 -0.55 5.72
CA GLY A 279 2.03 0.91 5.72
C GLY A 279 0.67 1.51 6.06
N HIS A 280 0.69 2.70 6.66
CA HIS A 280 -0.55 3.42 6.94
C HIS A 280 -1.29 3.81 5.66
N ARG A 281 -2.63 3.75 5.71
CA ARG A 281 -3.48 4.18 4.60
C ARG A 281 -3.96 5.62 4.73
N VAL A 282 -4.10 6.17 5.93
CA VAL A 282 -4.77 7.48 6.13
C VAL A 282 -3.96 8.50 6.94
N THR A 283 -3.03 8.05 7.77
CA THR A 283 -2.25 8.85 8.72
C THR A 283 -0.75 8.65 8.53
N TYR A 284 0.06 9.47 9.20
CA TYR A 284 1.52 9.37 9.28
C TYR A 284 2.18 9.31 7.89
N GLY A 285 1.88 10.31 7.06
CA GLY A 285 2.41 10.40 5.71
C GLY A 285 1.76 9.42 4.73
N LYS A 286 0.93 8.50 5.24
CA LYS A 286 -0.02 7.65 4.51
C LYS A 286 0.61 6.94 3.30
N PRO A 287 1.70 6.18 3.51
CA PRO A 287 2.50 5.58 2.43
C PRO A 287 1.73 4.63 1.51
N LEU A 288 0.60 4.08 1.96
CA LEU A 288 -0.23 3.18 1.13
C LEU A 288 -1.64 3.73 0.91
N ASN A 289 -1.83 5.06 1.00
CA ASN A 289 -3.14 5.70 0.77
C ASN A 289 -3.75 5.33 -0.59
N GLN A 290 -2.90 5.31 -1.62
CA GLN A 290 -3.28 5.11 -3.02
C GLN A 290 -3.14 3.66 -3.49
N ILE A 291 -2.96 2.70 -2.58
CA ILE A 291 -2.76 1.27 -2.94
C ILE A 291 -3.85 0.71 -3.87
N ALA A 292 -5.09 1.21 -3.74
CA ALA A 292 -6.22 0.82 -4.59
C ALA A 292 -6.18 1.42 -6.03
N ASN A 293 -5.23 2.31 -6.32
CA ASN A 293 -5.03 2.89 -7.65
C ASN A 293 -4.05 2.07 -8.51
N LEU A 294 -3.37 1.08 -7.93
CA LEU A 294 -2.49 0.17 -8.66
C LEU A 294 -3.28 -0.61 -9.70
N ARG A 295 -2.64 -0.86 -10.84
CA ARG A 295 -3.17 -1.65 -11.96
C ARG A 295 -2.11 -2.63 -12.42
N PRO A 296 -2.51 -3.81 -12.95
CA PRO A 296 -1.57 -4.78 -13.46
C PRO A 296 -0.55 -4.13 -14.41
N GLY A 297 0.74 -4.37 -14.17
CA GLY A 297 1.83 -3.76 -14.93
C GLY A 297 2.45 -2.50 -14.30
N ASP A 298 1.88 -1.96 -13.22
CA ASP A 298 2.50 -0.84 -12.50
C ASP A 298 3.76 -1.29 -11.75
N GLU A 299 4.79 -0.46 -11.77
CA GLU A 299 6.07 -0.75 -11.13
C GLU A 299 6.11 -0.22 -9.69
N ILE A 300 6.70 -1.03 -8.82
CA ILE A 300 7.12 -0.70 -7.46
C ILE A 300 8.62 -0.97 -7.39
N ILE A 301 9.41 0.09 -7.27
CA ILE A 301 10.88 -0.01 -7.27
C ILE A 301 11.34 0.10 -5.82
N VAL A 302 12.18 -0.83 -5.37
CA VAL A 302 12.81 -0.80 -4.04
C VAL A 302 14.30 -0.60 -4.24
N GLN A 303 14.84 0.51 -3.74
CA GLN A 303 16.26 0.79 -3.68
C GLN A 303 16.82 0.39 -2.32
N THR A 304 17.98 -0.25 -2.33
CA THR A 304 18.80 -0.57 -1.15
C THR A 304 20.25 -0.17 -1.45
N LYS A 305 21.17 -0.42 -0.51
CA LYS A 305 22.61 -0.28 -0.78
C LYS A 305 23.09 -1.15 -1.93
N ASP A 306 22.41 -2.27 -2.19
CA ASP A 306 22.84 -3.30 -3.13
C ASP A 306 22.40 -2.96 -4.57
N GLY A 307 21.34 -2.17 -4.73
CA GLY A 307 20.75 -1.81 -6.02
C GLY A 307 19.25 -1.60 -6.00
N PHE A 308 18.62 -1.69 -7.18
CA PHE A 308 17.22 -1.43 -7.45
C PHE A 308 16.46 -2.70 -7.85
N TYR A 309 15.45 -3.05 -7.07
CA TYR A 309 14.55 -4.18 -7.32
C TYR A 309 13.22 -3.66 -7.87
N THR A 310 12.90 -3.98 -9.13
CA THR A 310 11.62 -3.57 -9.75
C THR A 310 10.62 -4.70 -9.66
N TYR A 311 9.56 -4.50 -8.88
CA TYR A 311 8.41 -5.38 -8.78
C TYR A 311 7.27 -4.85 -9.64
N THR A 312 6.65 -5.73 -10.44
CA THR A 312 5.46 -5.39 -11.23
C THR A 312 4.20 -5.87 -10.52
N PHE A 313 3.28 -4.95 -10.24
CA PHE A 313 1.99 -5.25 -9.64
C PHE A 313 1.16 -6.20 -10.51
N ARG A 314 0.52 -7.18 -9.85
CA ARG A 314 -0.30 -8.22 -10.51
C ARG A 314 -1.77 -8.11 -10.14
N ASN A 315 -2.08 -8.18 -8.86
CA ASN A 315 -3.45 -8.27 -8.34
C ASN A 315 -3.50 -7.85 -6.86
N PHE A 316 -4.71 -7.83 -6.30
CA PHE A 316 -4.95 -7.52 -4.90
C PHE A 316 -6.09 -8.37 -4.33
N ASP A 317 -6.14 -8.45 -3.00
CA ASP A 317 -7.26 -9.00 -2.24
C ASP A 317 -7.71 -8.07 -1.12
N ILE A 318 -8.97 -8.23 -0.69
CA ILE A 318 -9.51 -7.63 0.52
C ILE A 318 -9.81 -8.75 1.51
N ILE A 319 -9.04 -8.80 2.59
CA ILE A 319 -9.06 -9.89 3.57
C ILE A 319 -9.37 -9.39 4.98
N LEU A 320 -9.65 -10.31 5.89
CA LEU A 320 -9.71 -10.03 7.32
C LEU A 320 -8.30 -9.89 7.91
N PRO A 321 -8.12 -9.13 9.02
CA PRO A 321 -6.78 -8.87 9.57
C PRO A 321 -6.02 -10.10 10.10
N ASP A 322 -6.71 -11.22 10.31
CA ASP A 322 -6.16 -12.48 10.83
C ASP A 322 -5.72 -13.47 9.74
N ALA A 323 -5.97 -13.17 8.46
CA ALA A 323 -5.50 -13.96 7.33
C ALA A 323 -3.99 -13.75 7.09
N VAL A 324 -3.16 -14.35 7.96
CA VAL A 324 -1.70 -14.23 7.95
C VAL A 324 -1.04 -15.02 6.81
N GLU A 325 -1.77 -15.95 6.19
CA GLU A 325 -1.32 -16.78 5.07
C GLU A 325 -0.87 -15.97 3.84
N VAL A 326 -1.37 -14.74 3.68
CA VAL A 326 -0.94 -13.80 2.64
C VAL A 326 0.54 -13.40 2.74
N LEU A 327 1.13 -13.55 3.93
CA LEU A 327 2.54 -13.26 4.22
C LEU A 327 3.46 -14.48 4.01
N SER A 328 2.90 -15.63 3.65
CA SER A 328 3.67 -16.85 3.39
C SER A 328 4.61 -16.67 2.18
N PRO A 329 5.68 -17.49 2.05
CA PRO A 329 6.60 -17.41 0.91
C PRO A 329 5.92 -17.46 -0.45
N VAL A 330 4.86 -18.28 -0.57
CA VAL A 330 3.85 -18.17 -1.62
C VAL A 330 2.55 -17.70 -0.94
N PRO A 331 2.01 -16.53 -1.29
CA PRO A 331 0.76 -16.04 -0.70
C PRO A 331 -0.35 -17.09 -0.78
N ASP A 332 -1.10 -17.24 0.32
CA ASP A 332 -2.22 -18.18 0.48
C ASP A 332 -1.86 -19.69 0.36
N ALA A 333 -0.56 -20.02 0.30
CA ALA A 333 -0.06 -21.39 0.21
C ALA A 333 1.12 -21.62 1.20
N PRO A 334 0.86 -21.66 2.52
CA PRO A 334 1.91 -21.71 3.56
C PRO A 334 2.84 -22.93 3.48
N ASP A 335 2.35 -24.04 2.93
CA ASP A 335 3.12 -25.29 2.76
C ASP A 335 4.06 -25.24 1.54
N PHE A 336 3.96 -24.21 0.69
CA PHE A 336 4.73 -24.07 -0.53
C PHE A 336 5.79 -22.97 -0.38
N LYS A 337 7.05 -23.32 -0.71
CA LYS A 337 8.16 -22.35 -0.68
C LYS A 337 8.27 -21.49 -1.94
N GLY A 338 7.71 -21.98 -3.06
CA GLY A 338 7.77 -21.27 -4.34
C GLY A 338 9.19 -21.13 -4.89
N LYS A 339 9.29 -20.47 -6.04
CA LYS A 339 10.55 -20.04 -6.65
C LYS A 339 10.53 -18.57 -7.06
N ASP A 340 9.37 -17.94 -6.90
CA ASP A 340 9.14 -16.56 -7.32
C ASP A 340 9.63 -15.60 -6.25
N ARG A 341 9.89 -14.36 -6.65
CA ARG A 341 10.33 -13.27 -5.78
C ARG A 341 9.15 -12.29 -5.73
N ILE A 342 8.36 -12.37 -4.67
CA ILE A 342 7.08 -11.67 -4.53
C ILE A 342 7.23 -10.48 -3.58
N LEU A 343 6.55 -9.38 -3.87
CA LEU A 343 6.31 -8.27 -2.95
C LEU A 343 4.84 -8.27 -2.53
N THR A 344 4.58 -8.29 -1.22
CA THR A 344 3.25 -8.13 -0.63
C THR A 344 3.16 -6.83 0.14
N MET A 345 2.23 -5.94 -0.22
CA MET A 345 1.99 -4.69 0.50
C MET A 345 0.64 -4.73 1.21
N THR A 346 0.64 -4.43 2.51
CA THR A 346 -0.56 -4.51 3.36
C THR A 346 -0.95 -3.15 3.94
N ALA A 347 -2.22 -2.79 3.84
CA ALA A 347 -2.78 -1.55 4.39
C ALA A 347 -4.19 -1.77 4.96
N CYS A 348 -4.65 -0.90 5.86
CA CYS A 348 -6.02 -0.97 6.40
C CYS A 348 -7.10 -0.77 5.32
N ASN A 349 -8.26 -1.42 5.43
CA ASN A 349 -9.39 -1.25 4.52
C ASN A 349 -10.74 -1.23 5.26
N PRO A 350 -11.72 -0.46 4.76
CA PRO A 350 -11.65 0.66 3.81
C PRO A 350 -10.93 1.86 4.44
N MET A 351 -10.81 2.98 3.72
CA MET A 351 -10.24 4.21 4.30
C MET A 351 -10.99 4.59 5.60
N PHE A 352 -10.24 5.04 6.59
CA PHE A 352 -10.72 5.41 7.93
C PHE A 352 -11.29 4.24 8.76
N SER A 353 -11.01 2.99 8.36
CA SER A 353 -11.36 1.78 9.11
C SER A 353 -10.20 0.79 9.09
N ALA A 354 -10.13 -0.06 10.11
CA ALA A 354 -9.18 -1.17 10.20
C ALA A 354 -9.88 -2.54 10.18
N ARG A 355 -11.13 -2.60 9.71
CA ARG A 355 -11.96 -3.81 9.69
C ARG A 355 -11.41 -4.90 8.77
N GLU A 356 -10.81 -4.51 7.66
CA GLU A 356 -10.22 -5.38 6.64
C GLU A 356 -8.79 -4.92 6.36
N ARG A 357 -8.08 -5.68 5.51
CA ARG A 357 -6.82 -5.26 4.90
C ARG A 357 -6.95 -5.26 3.39
N TYR A 358 -6.33 -4.27 2.76
CA TYR A 358 -6.02 -4.27 1.34
C TYR A 358 -4.64 -4.89 1.18
N VAL A 359 -4.53 -5.96 0.41
CA VAL A 359 -3.27 -6.68 0.18
C VAL A 359 -2.97 -6.63 -1.31
N ALA A 360 -1.85 -6.02 -1.68
CA ALA A 360 -1.40 -5.91 -3.07
C ALA A 360 -0.21 -6.84 -3.30
N TYR A 361 -0.23 -7.58 -4.41
CA TYR A 361 0.84 -8.49 -4.80
C TYR A 361 1.55 -8.01 -6.05
N ALA A 362 2.87 -8.09 -6.03
CA ALA A 362 3.75 -7.80 -7.14
C ALA A 362 4.85 -8.87 -7.26
N GLU A 363 5.45 -9.00 -8.44
CA GLU A 363 6.52 -9.97 -8.71
C GLU A 363 7.77 -9.24 -9.19
N LEU A 364 8.95 -9.66 -8.75
CA LEU A 364 10.21 -9.10 -9.21
C LEU A 364 10.37 -9.39 -10.71
N THR A 365 10.46 -8.33 -11.50
CA THR A 365 10.58 -8.42 -12.96
C THR A 365 11.91 -7.93 -13.48
N ASP A 366 12.60 -7.09 -12.70
CA ASP A 366 13.89 -6.52 -13.09
C ASP A 366 14.74 -6.19 -11.85
N TRP A 367 16.06 -6.19 -12.04
CA TRP A 367 17.06 -5.86 -11.01
C TRP A 367 18.20 -5.08 -11.65
N THR A 368 18.67 -4.04 -10.96
CA THR A 368 19.83 -3.27 -11.38
C THR A 368 20.77 -3.11 -10.20
N PRO A 369 22.00 -3.63 -10.28
CA PRO A 369 22.96 -3.46 -9.20
C PRO A 369 23.33 -2.00 -8.97
N ALA A 370 23.69 -1.64 -7.74
CA ALA A 370 24.07 -0.28 -7.39
C ALA A 370 25.25 0.25 -8.22
N SER A 371 26.17 -0.63 -8.66
CA SER A 371 27.30 -0.28 -9.53
C SER A 371 26.89 0.30 -10.88
N ASP A 372 25.71 -0.06 -11.38
CA ASP A 372 25.22 0.34 -12.70
C ASP A 372 24.42 1.66 -12.62
N GLY A 373 24.19 2.16 -11.40
CA GLY A 373 23.38 3.34 -11.13
C GLY A 373 21.88 3.07 -11.19
N ALA A 374 21.10 4.16 -11.18
CA ALA A 374 19.65 4.05 -11.21
C ALA A 374 19.13 3.59 -12.59
N PRO A 375 18.16 2.64 -12.63
CA PRO A 375 17.59 2.16 -13.87
C PRO A 375 16.74 3.19 -14.60
N ASP A 376 16.54 2.97 -15.90
CA ASP A 376 15.80 3.87 -16.82
C ASP A 376 14.39 4.20 -16.36
N ASN A 377 13.73 3.28 -15.66
CA ASN A 377 12.37 3.47 -15.17
C ASN A 377 12.27 4.45 -13.99
N ILE A 378 13.37 4.81 -13.34
CA ILE A 378 13.36 5.70 -12.16
C ILE A 378 14.38 6.84 -12.19
N LYS A 379 15.49 6.71 -12.92
CA LYS A 379 16.62 7.65 -12.90
C LYS A 379 16.26 9.11 -13.23
N ASP A 380 15.26 9.32 -14.10
CA ASP A 380 14.81 10.65 -14.53
C ASP A 380 13.53 11.10 -13.79
N SER A 381 13.11 10.36 -12.76
CA SER A 381 11.92 10.69 -11.98
C SER A 381 12.20 11.83 -10.99
N LYS A 382 11.18 12.64 -10.70
CA LYS A 382 11.27 13.69 -9.67
C LYS A 382 11.52 13.09 -8.29
N ALA A 383 11.00 11.89 -8.02
CA ALA A 383 11.18 11.19 -6.75
C ALA A 383 12.64 10.83 -6.52
N TYR A 384 13.28 10.21 -7.51
CA TYR A 384 14.70 9.89 -7.45
C TYR A 384 15.57 11.13 -7.37
N ASP A 385 15.26 12.16 -8.15
CA ASP A 385 15.95 13.44 -8.11
C ASP A 385 15.91 14.08 -6.72
N LYS A 386 14.76 14.06 -6.03
CA LYS A 386 14.63 14.61 -4.67
C LYS A 386 15.52 13.87 -3.68
N VAL A 387 15.51 12.54 -3.74
CA VAL A 387 16.27 11.68 -2.84
C VAL A 387 17.78 11.77 -3.11
N SER A 388 18.19 11.75 -4.37
CA SER A 388 19.62 11.79 -4.75
C SER A 388 20.28 13.16 -4.59
N LYS A 389 19.55 14.27 -4.77
CA LYS A 389 20.12 15.63 -4.69
C LYS A 389 20.14 16.20 -3.28
N ASN A 390 19.24 15.77 -2.39
CA ASN A 390 19.20 16.27 -1.02
C ASN A 390 20.30 15.66 -0.12
N GLY A 391 20.79 14.45 -0.42
CA GLY A 391 21.93 13.83 0.24
C GLY A 391 23.32 14.46 -0.06
N GLY A 392 23.37 15.52 -0.87
CA GLY A 392 24.61 16.19 -1.31
C GLY A 392 24.82 17.61 -0.78
N ALA A 393 24.11 18.02 0.29
CA ALA A 393 24.18 19.38 0.83
C ALA A 393 25.35 19.62 1.80
#